data_AF-A0A7X3IE53-F1
#
_entry.id   AF-A0A7X3IE53-F1
#
_cell.length_a   1.000
_cell.length_b   1.000
_cell.length_c   1.000
_cell.angle_alpha   90.00
_cell.angle_beta   90.00
_cell.angle_gamma   90.00
#
_symmetry.space_group_name_H-M   'P 1'
#
loop_
_entity.id
_entity.type
_entity.pdbx_description
1 polymer ?
#
loop_
_entity_poly.entity_id
_entity_poly.type
_entity_poly.pdbx_seq_one_letter_code
_entity_poly.pdbx_strand_id
1 'polypeptide(L)'
;MARARLLLDDKKVFADGMILQLKLWELQPPDRVPGSVHGFKYSLFYDRQGQRILAYDNEAGKGDHVHRGAEETPYLFTTFETLRDDFLTEVGRLRGGTL
;
A
#
# COMPACT_ATOMS: atom_id res chain seq x y z
N MET A 1 -1.03 -17.35 -14.47
CA MET A 1 -1.37 -16.29 -13.50
C MET A 1 -0.84 -16.73 -12.15
N ALA A 2 -0.04 -15.92 -11.47
CA ALA A 2 0.41 -16.24 -10.12
C ALA A 2 -0.80 -16.44 -9.22
N ARG A 3 -0.80 -17.51 -8.41
CA ARG A 3 -1.87 -17.76 -7.45
C ARG A 3 -1.66 -16.82 -6.27
N ALA A 4 -2.67 -15.99 -5.99
CA ALA A 4 -2.65 -15.03 -4.91
C ALA A 4 -3.75 -15.34 -3.89
N ARG A 5 -3.41 -15.36 -2.60
CA ARG A 5 -4.35 -15.48 -1.49
C ARG A 5 -4.52 -14.11 -0.84
N LEU A 6 -5.73 -13.57 -0.84
CA LEU A 6 -6.04 -12.34 -0.12
C LEU A 6 -5.88 -12.58 1.38
N LEU A 7 -5.01 -11.79 2.03
CA LEU A 7 -4.76 -11.83 3.46
C LEU A 7 -5.51 -10.73 4.21
N LEU A 8 -5.56 -9.54 3.61
CA LEU A 8 -6.18 -8.35 4.18
C LEU A 8 -6.89 -7.58 3.08
N ASP A 9 -8.11 -7.15 3.36
CA ASP A 9 -8.84 -6.11 2.63
C ASP A 9 -9.59 -5.27 3.67
N ASP A 10 -8.95 -4.23 4.16
CA ASP A 10 -9.54 -3.29 5.11
C ASP A 10 -9.79 -1.96 4.42
N LYS A 11 -10.96 -1.37 4.66
CA LYS A 11 -11.37 -0.10 4.07
C LYS A 11 -12.11 0.74 5.09
N LYS A 12 -11.63 1.97 5.26
CA LYS A 12 -12.25 3.01 6.08
C LYS A 12 -12.64 4.19 5.20
N VAL A 13 -13.89 4.62 5.31
CA VAL A 13 -14.38 5.87 4.71
C VAL A 13 -14.62 6.86 5.84
N PHE A 14 -13.98 8.01 5.75
CA PHE A 14 -14.08 9.08 6.75
C PHE A 14 -15.22 10.05 6.42
N ALA A 15 -15.66 10.82 7.42
CA ALA A 15 -16.76 11.79 7.26
C ALA A 15 -16.44 12.94 6.28
N ASP A 16 -15.15 13.23 6.07
CA ASP A 16 -14.65 14.23 5.11
C ASP A 16 -14.59 13.71 3.65
N GLY A 17 -15.01 12.45 3.44
CA GLY A 17 -14.99 11.76 2.14
C GLY A 17 -13.63 11.18 1.77
N MET A 18 -12.65 11.20 2.68
CA MET A 18 -11.39 10.50 2.50
C MET A 18 -11.60 8.98 2.60
N ILE A 19 -10.81 8.24 1.85
CA ILE A 19 -10.82 6.78 1.86
C ILE A 19 -9.41 6.32 2.21
N LEU A 20 -9.32 5.42 3.18
CA LEU A 20 -8.14 4.63 3.47
C LEU A 20 -8.46 3.18 3.14
N GLN A 21 -7.61 2.51 2.37
CA GLN A 21 -7.76 1.09 2.07
C GLN A 21 -6.41 0.38 2.09
N LEU A 22 -6.37 -0.80 2.71
CA LEU A 22 -5.20 -1.66 2.79
C LEU A 22 -5.57 -3.01 2.18
N LYS A 23 -4.89 -3.39 1.11
CA LYS A 23 -4.97 -4.74 0.55
C LYS A 23 -3.61 -5.42 0.58
N LEU A 24 -3.60 -6.67 1.02
CA LEU A 24 -2.43 -7.54 1.03
C LEU A 24 -2.79 -8.90 0.45
N TRP A 25 -1.96 -9.38 -0.47
CA TRP A 25 -2.04 -10.72 -1.01
C TRP A 25 -0.72 -11.45 -0.80
N GLU A 26 -0.82 -12.71 -0.38
CA GLU A 26 0.29 -13.66 -0.40
C GLU A 26 0.36 -14.37 -1.76
N LEU A 27 1.54 -14.42 -2.34
CA LEU A 27 1.84 -15.13 -3.58
C LEU A 27 2.41 -16.49 -3.26
N GLN A 28 1.99 -17.52 -3.99
CA GLN A 28 2.52 -18.88 -3.80
C GLN A 28 3.98 -18.96 -4.26
N PRO A 29 4.93 -19.46 -3.44
CA PRO A 29 6.30 -19.66 -3.88
C PRO A 29 6.39 -20.52 -5.15
N PRO A 30 7.27 -20.19 -6.12
CA PRO A 30 8.27 -19.12 -6.09
C PRO A 30 7.78 -17.77 -6.67
N ASP A 31 6.47 -17.56 -6.81
CA ASP A 31 5.92 -16.34 -7.42
C ASP A 31 6.22 -15.09 -6.60
N ARG A 32 6.53 -13.99 -7.31
CA ARG A 32 6.75 -12.65 -6.75
C ARG A 32 6.35 -11.58 -7.76
N VAL A 33 6.05 -10.37 -7.30
CA VAL A 33 5.91 -9.22 -8.19
C VAL A 33 7.29 -8.92 -8.80
N PRO A 34 7.44 -8.85 -10.14
CA PRO A 34 8.71 -8.50 -10.75
C PRO A 34 9.21 -7.14 -10.24
N GLY A 35 10.43 -7.12 -9.68
CA GLY A 35 11.01 -5.94 -9.02
C GLY A 35 10.96 -6.00 -7.49
N SER A 36 10.11 -6.84 -6.90
CA SER A 36 10.09 -7.12 -5.45
C SER A 36 10.86 -8.39 -5.12
N VAL A 37 11.40 -8.47 -3.89
CA VAL A 37 12.19 -9.61 -3.40
C VAL A 37 11.44 -10.51 -2.41
N HIS A 38 10.13 -10.29 -2.26
CA HIS A 38 9.26 -11.00 -1.32
C HIS A 38 8.01 -11.59 -2.03
N GLY A 39 7.32 -12.52 -1.35
CA GLY A 39 6.13 -13.21 -1.85
C GLY A 39 4.83 -12.47 -1.59
N PHE A 40 4.82 -11.13 -1.57
CA PHE A 40 3.60 -10.35 -1.32
C PHE A 40 3.32 -9.39 -2.46
N LYS A 41 2.03 -9.22 -2.76
CA LYS A 41 1.51 -8.07 -3.49
C LYS A 41 0.74 -7.21 -2.50
N TYR A 42 0.83 -5.90 -2.60
CA TYR A 42 0.08 -5.01 -1.72
C TYR A 42 -0.39 -3.75 -2.45
N SER A 43 -1.44 -3.14 -1.91
CA SER A 43 -1.97 -1.85 -2.34
C SER A 43 -2.58 -1.16 -1.13
N LEU A 44 -1.87 -0.17 -0.60
CA LEU A 44 -2.32 0.67 0.49
C LEU A 44 -2.51 2.07 -0.08
N PHE A 45 -3.68 2.66 0.07
CA PHE A 45 -3.93 3.99 -0.46
C PHE A 45 -4.79 4.84 0.47
N TYR A 46 -4.49 6.13 0.44
CA TYR A 46 -5.24 7.19 1.05
C TYR A 46 -5.59 8.20 -0.04
N ASP A 47 -6.88 8.31 -0.33
CA ASP A 47 -7.38 9.13 -1.43
C ASP A 47 -8.63 9.93 -1.03
N ARG A 48 -8.99 10.88 -1.90
CA ARG A 48 -10.29 11.56 -1.85
C ARG A 48 -10.92 11.51 -3.23
N GLN A 49 -12.05 10.83 -3.37
CA GLN A 49 -12.80 10.79 -4.64
C GLN A 49 -11.93 10.38 -5.84
N GLY A 50 -11.02 9.42 -5.65
CA GLY A 50 -10.09 8.95 -6.70
C GLY A 50 -8.84 9.81 -6.89
N GLN A 51 -8.74 10.96 -6.22
CA GLN A 51 -7.48 11.71 -6.14
C GLN A 51 -6.58 11.08 -5.08
N ARG A 52 -5.58 10.33 -5.54
CA ARG A 52 -4.55 9.73 -4.68
C ARG A 52 -3.75 10.82 -3.98
N ILE A 53 -3.66 10.71 -2.65
CA ILE A 53 -2.85 11.60 -1.80
C ILE A 53 -1.58 10.85 -1.37
N LEU A 54 -1.75 9.61 -0.93
CA LEU A 54 -0.67 8.71 -0.55
C LEU A 54 -0.99 7.30 -1.04
N ALA A 55 0.00 6.58 -1.59
CA ALA A 55 -0.13 5.14 -1.80
C ALA A 55 1.19 4.42 -1.61
N TYR A 56 1.14 3.20 -1.10
CA TYR A 56 2.25 2.26 -1.10
C TYR A 56 1.77 1.04 -1.88
N ASP A 57 2.45 0.72 -2.97
CA ASP A 57 2.16 -0.47 -3.77
C ASP A 57 3.45 -1.07 -4.33
N ASN A 58 3.30 -2.25 -4.94
CA ASN A 58 4.37 -2.85 -5.70
C ASN A 58 3.89 -3.20 -7.11
N GLU A 59 4.59 -2.65 -8.11
CA GLU A 59 4.23 -2.73 -9.53
C GLU A 59 5.30 -3.52 -10.29
N ALA A 60 4.85 -4.39 -11.19
CA ALA A 60 5.73 -5.19 -12.02
C ALA A 60 6.67 -4.28 -12.83
N GLY A 61 7.98 -4.48 -12.66
CA GLY A 61 9.01 -3.69 -13.33
C GLY A 61 9.54 -2.50 -12.53
N LYS A 62 8.81 -2.04 -11.50
CA LYS A 62 9.25 -1.00 -10.57
C LYS A 62 9.65 -1.56 -9.20
N GLY A 63 8.97 -2.61 -8.76
CA GLY A 63 9.07 -3.13 -7.40
C GLY A 63 8.29 -2.25 -6.41
N ASP A 64 8.78 -2.24 -5.18
CA ASP A 64 8.15 -1.60 -4.04
C ASP A 64 8.36 -0.08 -4.07
N HIS A 65 7.28 0.71 -4.00
CA HIS A 65 7.37 2.16 -4.07
C HIS A 65 6.23 2.87 -3.33
N VAL A 66 6.40 4.16 -3.14
CA VAL A 66 5.45 5.05 -2.49
C VAL A 66 5.15 6.24 -3.39
N HIS A 67 3.86 6.56 -3.51
CA HIS A 67 3.31 7.73 -4.18
C HIS A 67 2.96 8.79 -3.15
N ARG A 68 3.55 9.98 -3.25
CA ARG A 68 3.18 11.17 -2.48
C ARG A 68 2.65 12.21 -3.44
N GLY A 69 1.33 12.24 -3.62
CA GLY A 69 0.71 12.97 -4.72
C GLY A 69 1.20 12.46 -6.08
N ALA A 70 1.98 13.28 -6.78
CA ALA A 70 2.56 12.95 -8.09
C ALA A 70 4.01 12.42 -8.02
N GLU A 71 4.64 12.49 -6.85
CA GLU A 71 6.02 12.02 -6.67
C GLU A 71 6.04 10.53 -6.34
N GLU A 72 6.87 9.79 -7.06
CA GLU A 72 7.08 8.36 -6.87
C GLU A 72 8.52 8.12 -6.42
N THR A 73 8.70 7.40 -5.30
CA THR A 73 10.04 7.01 -4.82
C THR A 73 10.09 5.54 -4.43
N PRO A 74 11.24 4.87 -4.59
CA PRO A 74 11.42 3.50 -4.10
C PRO A 74 11.09 3.37 -2.60
N TYR A 75 10.51 2.24 -2.22
CA TYR A 75 10.23 1.88 -0.84
C TYR A 75 10.97 0.59 -0.49
N LEU A 76 11.66 0.55 0.65
CA LEU A 76 12.36 -0.64 1.10
C LEU A 76 11.41 -1.51 1.94
N PHE A 77 10.81 -2.52 1.31
CA PHE A 77 9.97 -3.47 2.04
C PHE A 77 10.80 -4.32 3.01
N THR A 78 10.33 -4.42 4.26
CA THR A 78 10.89 -5.30 5.29
C THR A 78 9.86 -6.34 5.74
N THR A 79 8.78 -5.88 6.37
CA THR A 79 7.63 -6.71 6.77
C THR A 79 6.32 -5.98 6.48
N PHE A 80 5.23 -6.73 6.50
CA PHE A 80 3.91 -6.14 6.34
C PHE A 80 3.54 -5.21 7.49
N GLU A 81 3.97 -5.51 8.72
CA GLU A 81 3.75 -4.67 9.89
C GLU A 81 4.44 -3.31 9.73
N THR A 82 5.71 -3.30 9.30
CA THR A 82 6.42 -2.05 9.02
C THR A 82 5.76 -1.24 7.90
N LEU A 83 5.39 -1.89 6.79
CA LEU A 83 4.66 -1.25 5.69
C LEU A 83 3.36 -0.60 6.17
N ARG A 84 2.58 -1.32 6.98
CA ARG A 84 1.33 -0.82 7.53
C ARG A 84 1.57 0.36 8.46
N ASP A 85 2.53 0.24 9.37
CA ASP A 85 2.79 1.26 10.39
C ASP A 85 3.38 2.55 9.75
N ASP A 86 4.24 2.42 8.74
CA ASP A 86 4.74 3.55 7.94
C ASP A 86 3.58 4.27 7.23
N PHE A 87 2.73 3.51 6.54
CA PHE A 87 1.58 4.05 5.84
C PHE A 87 0.61 4.76 6.78
N LEU A 88 0.20 4.11 7.88
CA LEU A 88 -0.71 4.70 8.86
C LEU A 88 -0.09 5.92 9.54
N THR A 89 1.20 5.90 9.85
CA THR A 89 1.88 7.08 10.42
C THR A 89 1.79 8.27 9.47
N GLU A 90 2.02 8.06 8.18
CA GLU A 90 1.98 9.13 7.18
C GLU A 90 0.56 9.62 6.92
N VAL A 91 -0.44 8.73 6.84
CA VAL A 91 -1.85 9.14 6.80
C VAL A 91 -2.24 9.94 8.05
N GLY A 92 -1.79 9.50 9.24
CA GLY A 92 -2.00 10.22 10.48
C GLY A 92 -1.48 11.66 10.40
N ARG A 93 -0.26 11.85 9.88
CA ARG A 93 0.31 13.20 9.65
C ARG A 93 -0.54 14.01 8.67
N LEU A 94 -0.97 13.43 7.56
CA LEU A 94 -1.83 14.08 6.57
C LEU A 94 -3.21 14.47 7.13
N ARG A 95 -3.69 13.74 8.15
CA ARG A 95 -4.96 13.99 8.85
C ARG A 95 -4.84 14.88 10.08
N GLY A 96 -3.65 15.39 10.40
CA GLY A 96 -3.43 16.24 11.58
C GLY A 96 -3.35 15.45 12.90
N GLY A 97 -2.92 14.19 12.85
CA GLY A 97 -2.60 13.36 14.03
C GLY A 97 -3.71 12.42 14.51
N THR A 98 -4.84 12.33 13.81
CA THR A 98 -5.95 11.44 14.19
C THR A 98 -6.32 10.48 13.06
N LEU A 99 -6.33 9.18 13.36
CA LEU A 99 -6.70 8.08 12.47
C LEU A 99 -7.80 7.22 13.04
#